data_AF-A0A7G1IDP4-F1
#
_entry.id   AF-A0A7G1IDP4-F1
#
_cell.length_a   1.000
_cell.length_b   1.000
_cell.length_c   1.000
_cell.angle_alpha   90.00
_cell.angle_beta   90.00
_cell.angle_gamma   90.00
#
_symmetry.space_group_name_H-M   'P 1'
#
loop_
_entity.id
_entity.type
_entity.pdbx_description
1 polymer ?
#
loop_
_entity_poly.entity_id
_entity_poly.type
_entity_poly.pdbx_seq_one_letter_code
_entity_poly.pdbx_strand_id
1 'polypeptide(L)' 'MLPRVRRTGGNTARPLLAGPDRAEKYRSLMAKRIPLYRRVATIRVDTNRRNPGAVVRYIMSRLQTPSQTPTQAAT' A
#
# COMPACT_ATOMS: atom_id res chain seq x y z
N MET A 1 -19.47 -1.91 -4.80
CA MET A 1 -18.55 -2.98 -4.32
C MET A 1 -17.15 -2.39 -4.16
N LEU A 2 -16.49 -2.53 -2.99
CA LEU A 2 -15.17 -1.91 -2.76
C LEU A 2 -14.11 -2.50 -3.72
N PRO A 3 -13.31 -1.68 -4.44
CA PRO A 3 -12.32 -2.17 -5.42
C PRO A 3 -11.33 -3.18 -4.84
N ARG A 4 -11.01 -3.04 -3.56
CA ARG A 4 -10.02 -3.88 -2.86
C ARG A 4 -10.55 -5.29 -2.57
N VAL A 5 -11.86 -5.46 -2.38
CA VAL A 5 -12.50 -6.78 -2.26
C VAL A 5 -12.40 -7.56 -3.58
N ARG A 6 -12.53 -6.88 -4.73
CA ARG A 6 -12.30 -7.48 -6.06
C ARG A 6 -10.85 -7.92 -6.25
N ARG A 7 -9.89 -7.11 -5.81
CA ARG A 7 -8.44 -7.45 -5.84
C ARG A 7 -8.06 -8.58 -4.88
N THR A 8 -8.88 -8.87 -3.87
CA THR A 8 -8.65 -9.95 -2.89
C THR A 8 -9.59 -11.15 -3.07
N GLY A 9 -10.42 -11.16 -4.12
CA GLY A 9 -11.37 -12.24 -4.39
C GLY A 9 -10.71 -13.41 -5.13
N GLY A 10 -11.11 -14.64 -4.80
CA GLY A 10 -10.78 -15.85 -5.58
C GLY A 10 -9.63 -16.71 -5.05
N ASN A 11 -9.01 -16.37 -3.92
CA ASN A 11 -7.86 -17.11 -3.41
C ASN A 11 -8.14 -17.73 -2.03
N THR A 12 -8.01 -19.06 -1.92
CA THR A 12 -8.04 -19.82 -0.65
C THR A 12 -6.86 -19.48 0.27
N ALA A 13 -5.80 -18.85 -0.24
CA ALA A 13 -4.64 -18.40 0.52
C ALA A 13 -4.91 -17.25 1.51
N ARG A 14 -6.17 -16.85 1.73
CA ARG A 14 -6.53 -15.80 2.70
C ARG A 14 -7.52 -16.33 3.74
N PRO A 15 -7.06 -17.10 4.75
CA PRO A 15 -7.92 -17.72 5.76
C PRO A 15 -8.86 -16.72 6.47
N LEU A 16 -8.39 -15.50 6.74
CA LEU A 16 -9.18 -14.43 7.38
C LEU A 16 -10.34 -13.90 6.53
N LEU A 17 -10.34 -14.16 5.22
CA LEU A 17 -11.38 -13.76 4.27
C LEU A 17 -12.11 -14.98 3.68
N ALA A 18 -11.92 -16.18 4.25
CA ALA A 18 -12.69 -17.35 3.88
C ALA A 18 -14.15 -17.22 4.35
N GLY A 19 -15.09 -17.67 3.51
CA GLY A 19 -16.53 -17.64 3.78
C GLY A 19 -17.35 -16.68 2.89
N PRO A 20 -18.68 -16.61 3.12
CA PRO A 20 -19.63 -15.85 2.30
C PRO A 20 -19.49 -14.33 2.49
N ASP A 21 -19.27 -13.85 3.73
CA ASP A 21 -19.32 -12.41 4.05
C ASP A 21 -17.97 -11.70 3.89
N ARG A 22 -17.27 -11.96 2.78
CA ARG A 22 -15.91 -11.44 2.54
C ARG A 22 -15.87 -9.93 2.53
N ALA A 23 -16.88 -9.28 1.95
CA ALA A 23 -16.94 -7.83 1.84
C ALA A 23 -17.06 -7.16 3.22
N GLU A 24 -17.85 -7.75 4.11
CA GLU A 24 -18.06 -7.25 5.46
C GLU A 24 -16.84 -7.48 6.36
N LYS A 25 -16.29 -8.71 6.36
CA LYS A 25 -15.02 -9.02 7.05
C LYS A 25 -13.90 -8.09 6.59
N TYR A 26 -13.81 -7.85 5.29
CA TYR A 26 -12.83 -6.93 4.72
C TYR A 26 -13.00 -5.49 5.22
N ARG A 27 -14.24 -4.97 5.27
CA ARG A 27 -14.55 -3.63 5.79
C ARG A 27 -14.17 -3.52 7.26
N SER A 28 -14.58 -4.49 8.09
CA SER A 28 -14.27 -4.51 9.52
C SER A 28 -12.76 -4.53 9.78
N LEU A 29 -12.01 -5.36 9.04
CA LEU A 29 -10.54 -5.40 9.13
C LEU A 29 -9.90 -4.08 8.72
N MET A 30 -10.40 -3.44 7.66
CA MET A 30 -9.87 -2.14 7.23
C MET A 30 -10.19 -1.03 8.23
N ALA A 31 -11.37 -1.01 8.83
CA ALA A 31 -11.72 -0.04 9.87
C ALA A 31 -10.74 -0.09 11.04
N LYS A 32 -10.34 -1.30 11.49
CA LYS A 32 -9.35 -1.49 12.56
C LYS A 32 -7.92 -1.15 12.13
N ARG A 33 -7.54 -1.47 10.88
CA ARG A 33 -6.16 -1.36 10.40
C ARG A 33 -5.79 0.01 9.82
N ILE A 34 -6.73 0.74 9.23
CA ILE A 34 -6.48 2.06 8.61
C ILE A 34 -5.82 3.04 9.60
N PRO A 35 -6.27 3.18 10.87
CA PRO A 35 -5.62 4.07 11.82
C PRO A 35 -4.16 3.69 12.09
N LEU A 36 -3.87 2.39 12.19
CA LEU A 36 -2.51 1.88 12.41
C LEU A 36 -1.60 2.16 11.22
N TYR A 37 -2.06 1.87 10.00
CA TYR A 37 -1.33 2.17 8.78
C TYR A 37 -1.07 3.66 8.61
N ARG A 38 -2.03 4.50 8.98
CA ARG A 38 -1.86 5.95 8.95
C ARG A 38 -0.83 6.42 9.97
N ARG A 39 -0.79 5.84 11.16
CA ARG A 39 0.14 6.25 12.22
C ARG A 39 1.61 6.01 11.85
N VAL A 40 1.92 4.87 11.24
CA VAL A 40 3.31 4.47 10.94
C VAL A 40 3.82 4.91 9.57
N ALA A 41 2.93 5.35 8.67
CA ALA A 41 3.33 5.66 7.29
C ALA A 41 4.00 7.03 7.18
N THR A 42 5.28 7.05 6.76
CA THR A 42 6.01 8.25 6.33
C THR A 42 5.53 8.75 4.98
N ILE A 43 5.19 7.82 4.07
CA ILE A 43 4.67 8.13 2.73
C ILE A 43 3.33 7.42 2.54
N ARG A 44 2.35 8.13 1.96
CA ARG A 44 1.01 7.60 1.66
C ARG A 44 0.73 7.75 0.18
N VAL A 45 0.21 6.69 -0.45
CA VAL A 45 -0.11 6.66 -1.88
C VAL A 45 -1.53 6.16 -2.08
N ASP A 46 -2.37 6.95 -2.75
CA ASP A 46 -3.65 6.44 -3.23
C ASP A 46 -3.42 5.59 -4.49
N THR A 47 -3.83 4.32 -4.41
CA THR A 47 -3.69 3.33 -5.50
C THR A 47 -4.99 3.16 -6.29
N ASN A 48 -6.03 3.95 -5.99
CA ASN A 48 -7.25 3.99 -6.79
C ASN A 48 -6.92 4.59 -8.16
N ARG A 49 -7.43 3.95 -9.22
CA ARG A 49 -7.26 4.38 -10.63
C ARG A 49 -5.80 4.53 -11.11
N ARG A 50 -4.81 3.98 -10.39
CA ARG A 50 -3.41 3.93 -10.82
C ARG A 50 -3.00 2.51 -11.22
N ASN A 51 -2.22 2.40 -12.30
CA ASN A 51 -1.55 1.16 -12.65
C ASN A 51 -0.34 0.91 -11.71
N PRO A 52 0.14 -0.35 -11.55
CA PRO A 52 1.24 -0.66 -10.65
C PRO A 52 2.51 0.16 -10.92
N GLY A 53 2.88 0.36 -12.19
CA GLY A 53 4.07 1.14 -12.56
C GLY A 53 4.00 2.61 -12.16
N ALA A 54 2.82 3.24 -12.20
CA ALA A 54 2.62 4.61 -11.73
C ALA A 54 2.72 4.71 -10.20
N VAL A 55 2.29 3.66 -9.47
CA VAL A 55 2.45 3.60 -8.01
C VAL A 55 3.93 3.47 -7.66
N VAL A 56 4.69 2.60 -8.35
CA VAL A 56 6.13 2.44 -8.12
C VAL A 56 6.88 3.74 -8.38
N ARG A 57 6.65 4.40 -9.52
CA ARG A 57 7.29 5.69 -9.84
C ARG A 57 7.01 6.77 -8.80
N TYR A 58 5.77 6.83 -8.29
CA TYR A 58 5.41 7.77 -7.22
C TYR A 58 6.14 7.48 -5.90
N ILE A 59 6.30 6.21 -5.55
CA ILE A 59 7.04 5.83 -4.34
C ILE A 59 8.52 6.22 -4.51
N MET A 60 9.11 5.89 -5.66
CA MET A 60 10.51 6.22 -5.95
C MET A 60 10.77 7.73 -5.93
N SER A 61 9.87 8.56 -6.47
CA SER A 61 10.04 10.02 -6.46
C SER A 61 9.97 10.62 -5.05
N ARG A 62 9.29 9.96 -4.10
CA ARG A 62 9.19 10.39 -2.70
C ARG A 62 10.33 9.86 -1.82
N LEU A 63 11.01 8.81 -2.27
CA LEU A 63 12.13 8.17 -1.58
C LEU A 63 13.50 8.69 -2.05
N GLN A 64 13.55 9.68 -2.96
CA GLN A 64 14.79 10.35 -3.31
C GLN A 64 15.34 11.06 -2.06
N THR A 65 16.19 10.34 -1.32
CA THR A 65 17.17 10.90 -0.41
C THR A 65 17.98 11.92 -1.21
N PRO A 66 18.27 13.13 -0.71
CA PRO A 66 19.29 13.95 -1.33
C PRO A 66 20.52 13.05 -1.48
N SER A 67 20.95 12.88 -2.73
CA SER A 67 22.14 12.12 -3.09
C SER A 67 23.20 12.35 -2.03
N GLN A 68 23.77 11.29 -1.49
CA GLN A 68 25.08 11.42 -0.87
C GLN A 68 25.95 12.11 -1.92
N THR A 69 26.27 13.38 -1.68
CA THR A 69 27.34 14.04 -2.39
C THR A 69 28.53 13.12 -2.16
N PRO A 70 29.14 12.52 -3.19
CA PRO A 70 30.49 12.05 -2.99
C PRO A 70 31.25 13.31 -2.64
N THR A 71 31.56 13.47 -1.35
CA THR A 71 32.54 14.44 -0.89
C THR A 71 33.71 14.30 -1.84
N GLN A 72 33.93 15.33 -2.65
CA GLN A 72 35.21 15.53 -3.31
C GLN A 72 36.24 15.64 -2.18
N ALA A 73 36.81 14.51 -1.78
CA ALA A 73 38.12 14.45 -1.17
C ALA A 73 39.06 14.30 -2.37
N ALA A 74 39.63 15.39 -2.88
CA ALA A 74 40.82 16.03 -2.32
C ALA A 74 41.96 15.00 -2.16
N THR A 75 42.74 14.84 -3.23
CA THR A 75 44.17 15.17 -3.35
C THR A 75 44.83 14.26 -4.38
#